data_AF-A0A2H3JM55-F1
#
_entry.id   AF-A0A2H3JM55-F1
#
_cell.length_a   1.000
_cell.length_b   1.000
_cell.length_c   1.000
_cell.angle_alpha   90.00
_cell.angle_beta   90.00
_cell.angle_gamma   90.00
#
_symmetry.space_group_name_H-M   'P 1'
#
loop_
_entity.id
_entity.type
_entity.pdbx_description
1 polymer ?
#
loop_
_entity_poly.entity_id
_entity_poly.type
_entity_poly.pdbx_seq_one_letter_code
_entity_poly.pdbx_strand_id
1 'polypeptide(L)'
;MSITEYLSSLFPVAHADAPEEKEEETKEEESTEETEEAAEEEEEEEPEDILPALRDECAQSAKCAAATKHFQHCEEKVNAGKGFPHEDCVEEFMMHCVDGCVAPKLFAKLK
;
A
#
# COMPACT_ATOMS: atom_id res chain seq x y z
N MET A 1 -5.72 39.17 11.96
CA MET A 1 -5.58 37.99 12.84
C MET A 1 -6.13 36.82 12.05
N SER A 2 -5.28 35.83 11.76
CA SER A 2 -5.61 34.71 10.87
C SER A 2 -6.49 33.70 11.60
N ILE A 3 -7.46 33.10 10.90
CA ILE A 3 -8.30 32.01 11.42
C ILE A 3 -7.48 30.79 11.90
N THR A 4 -6.26 30.64 11.39
CA THR A 4 -5.30 29.62 11.81
C THR A 4 -4.84 29.81 13.25
N GLU A 5 -4.67 31.06 13.69
CA GLU A 5 -4.24 31.38 15.06
C GLU A 5 -5.31 30.99 16.10
N TYR A 6 -6.58 31.20 15.75
CA TYR A 6 -7.70 30.83 16.63
C TYR A 6 -7.84 29.31 16.76
N LEU A 7 -7.67 28.57 15.67
CA LEU A 7 -7.78 27.10 15.68
C LEU A 7 -6.64 26.44 16.48
N SER A 8 -5.40 26.95 16.39
CA SER A 8 -4.27 26.44 17.20
C SER A 8 -4.42 26.68 18.70
N SER A 9 -5.18 27.70 19.12
CA SER A 9 -5.44 27.94 20.55
C SER A 9 -6.49 27.00 21.15
N LEU A 10 -7.39 26.47 20.31
CA LEU A 10 -8.50 25.61 20.71
C LEU A 10 -8.13 24.11 20.73
N PHE A 11 -7.19 23.70 19.87
CA PHE A 11 -6.77 22.30 19.78
C PHE A 11 -5.24 22.21 19.81
N PRO A 12 -4.64 21.57 20.83
CA PRO A 12 -3.20 21.33 20.84
C PRO A 12 -2.84 20.44 19.65
N VAL A 13 -1.88 20.88 18.85
CA VAL A 13 -1.33 20.07 17.76
C VAL A 13 -0.52 18.91 18.37
N ALA A 14 -0.91 17.67 18.07
CA ALA A 14 -0.13 16.50 18.43
C ALA A 14 0.96 16.30 17.36
N HIS A 15 2.22 16.49 17.74
CA HIS A 15 3.36 16.10 16.91
C HIS A 15 3.67 14.62 17.19
N ALA A 16 3.62 13.79 16.15
CA ALA A 16 4.14 12.44 16.19
C ALA A 16 5.66 12.51 15.92
N ASP A 17 6.44 12.90 16.93
CA ASP A 17 7.90 12.88 16.87
C ASP A 17 8.38 11.42 16.91
N ALA A 18 8.90 10.93 15.77
CA ALA A 18 9.71 9.72 15.71
C ALA A 18 11.11 10.06 16.26
N PRO A 19 11.72 9.23 17.13
CA PRO A 19 13.03 9.55 17.68
C PRO A 19 14.10 9.60 16.57
N GLU A 20 14.77 10.73 16.44
CA GLU A 20 16.01 10.88 15.66
C GLU A 20 17.11 10.02 16.32
N GLU A 21 17.44 8.88 15.70
CA GLU A 21 18.57 8.05 16.10
C GLU A 21 19.88 8.66 15.57
N LYS A 22 20.74 9.07 16.50
CA LYS A 22 22.14 9.46 16.26
C LYS A 22 22.97 8.23 15.88
N GLU A 23 23.72 8.37 14.80
CA GLU A 23 24.89 7.56 14.47
C GLU A 23 25.94 7.63 15.60
N GLU A 24 26.40 6.48 16.11
CA GLU A 24 27.79 6.27 16.56
C GLU A 24 28.19 4.80 16.37
N GLU A 25 29.50 4.65 16.17
CA GLU A 25 30.23 3.63 15.43
C GLU A 25 30.46 2.27 16.15
N THR A 26 30.50 1.23 15.31
CA THR A 26 31.51 0.15 15.26
C THR A 26 31.85 -0.64 16.53
N LYS A 27 31.47 -1.94 16.51
CA LYS A 27 32.37 -3.03 16.97
C LYS A 27 32.06 -4.34 16.24
N GLU A 28 32.92 -4.67 15.29
CA GLU A 28 32.99 -5.95 14.58
C GLU A 28 33.79 -6.98 15.43
N GLU A 29 33.33 -8.25 15.34
CA GLU A 29 34.00 -9.54 15.59
C GLU A 29 34.52 -9.82 17.02
N GLU A 30 34.45 -11.02 17.61
CA GLU A 30 34.59 -12.38 17.08
C GLU A 30 34.12 -13.35 18.20
N SER A 31 33.30 -14.36 17.90
CA SER A 31 33.25 -15.61 18.66
C SER A 31 32.43 -16.65 17.89
N THR A 32 33.04 -17.28 16.90
CA THR A 32 32.61 -18.59 16.38
C THR A 32 33.07 -19.68 17.34
N GLU A 33 32.14 -20.41 17.95
CA GLU A 33 32.32 -21.86 18.13
C GLU A 33 30.95 -22.55 18.26
N GLU A 34 30.90 -23.73 17.66
CA GLU A 34 29.75 -24.55 17.30
C GLU A 34 28.74 -24.82 18.42
N THR A 35 27.45 -24.83 18.03
CA THR A 35 26.48 -25.74 18.61
C THR A 35 25.66 -26.32 17.45
N GLU A 36 26.10 -27.48 16.97
CA GLU A 36 25.19 -28.44 16.35
C GLU A 36 24.15 -28.86 17.40
N GLU A 37 22.87 -28.59 17.16
CA GLU A 37 21.80 -29.59 17.26
C GLU A 37 20.43 -28.97 16.94
N ALA A 38 19.78 -29.57 15.95
CA ALA A 38 18.33 -29.75 15.86
C ALA A 38 17.45 -28.50 15.95
N ALA A 39 17.12 -27.95 14.79
CA ALA A 39 15.73 -27.67 14.47
C ALA A 39 15.57 -27.84 12.96
N GLU A 40 14.76 -28.82 12.54
CA GLU A 40 13.96 -28.64 11.33
C GLU A 40 13.19 -27.33 11.55
N GLU A 41 13.70 -26.21 11.03
CA GLU A 41 12.85 -25.07 10.72
C GLU A 41 11.90 -25.57 9.63
N GLU A 42 10.74 -26.10 10.04
CA GLU A 42 9.53 -25.85 9.29
C GLU A 42 9.50 -24.32 9.11
N GLU A 43 9.96 -23.84 7.95
CA GLU A 43 9.66 -22.48 7.49
C GLU A 43 8.13 -22.38 7.55
N GLU A 44 7.60 -21.75 8.60
CA GLU A 44 6.21 -21.32 8.63
C GLU A 44 6.06 -20.38 7.43
N GLU A 45 5.51 -20.88 6.31
CA GLU A 45 5.13 -20.04 5.18
C GLU A 45 4.25 -18.91 5.74
N GLU A 46 4.78 -17.69 5.74
CA GLU A 46 4.00 -16.52 6.11
C GLU A 46 2.72 -16.52 5.25
N PRO A 47 1.55 -16.28 5.85
CA PRO A 47 0.30 -16.28 5.09
C PRO A 47 0.36 -15.19 4.02
N GLU A 48 0.27 -15.58 2.74
CA GLU A 48 0.27 -14.64 1.62
C GLU A 48 -0.84 -13.58 1.76
N ASP A 49 -0.53 -12.33 1.38
CA ASP A 49 -1.56 -11.29 1.28
C ASP A 49 -2.55 -11.65 0.16
N ILE A 50 -3.80 -11.86 0.54
CA ILE A 50 -4.90 -12.20 -0.37
C ILE A 50 -5.46 -10.99 -1.11
N LEU A 51 -5.12 -9.77 -0.71
CA LEU A 51 -5.66 -8.53 -1.30
C LEU A 51 -5.34 -8.39 -2.80
N PRO A 52 -4.11 -8.61 -3.29
CA PRO A 52 -3.78 -8.50 -4.71
C PRO A 52 -4.63 -9.45 -5.57
N ALA A 53 -4.75 -10.72 -5.17
CA ALA A 53 -5.55 -11.71 -5.90
C ALA A 53 -7.04 -11.33 -5.96
N LEU A 54 -7.59 -10.82 -4.85
CA LEU A 54 -8.97 -10.34 -4.80
C LEU A 54 -9.18 -9.09 -5.67
N ARG A 55 -8.21 -8.16 -5.71
CA ARG A 55 -8.26 -6.98 -6.57
C ARG A 55 -8.28 -7.37 -8.05
N ASP A 56 -7.45 -8.32 -8.46
CA ASP A 56 -7.42 -8.79 -9.84
C ASP A 56 -8.72 -9.49 -10.24
N GLU A 57 -9.24 -10.38 -9.39
CA GLU A 57 -10.53 -11.03 -9.60
C GLU A 57 -11.66 -10.01 -9.74
N CYS A 58 -11.70 -9.00 -8.85
CA CYS A 58 -12.71 -7.96 -8.88
C CYS A 58 -12.55 -7.00 -10.08
N ALA A 59 -11.32 -6.71 -10.51
CA ALA A 59 -11.04 -5.88 -11.69
C ALA A 59 -11.47 -6.57 -13.00
N GLN A 60 -11.39 -7.90 -13.05
CA GLN A 60 -11.84 -8.72 -14.19
C GLN A 60 -13.33 -9.09 -14.14
N SER A 61 -14.01 -8.82 -13.03
CA SER A 61 -15.43 -9.10 -12.87
C SER A 61 -16.29 -8.37 -13.91
N ALA A 62 -17.42 -8.96 -14.30
CA ALA A 62 -18.32 -8.35 -15.28
C ALA A 62 -18.81 -6.94 -14.89
N LYS A 63 -18.87 -6.64 -13.58
CA LYS A 63 -19.28 -5.34 -13.05
C LYS A 63 -18.20 -4.25 -13.25
N CYS A 64 -16.92 -4.60 -13.10
CA CYS A 64 -15.82 -3.63 -13.13
C CYS A 64 -14.97 -3.68 -14.40
N ALA A 65 -15.07 -4.73 -15.21
CA ALA A 65 -14.23 -4.92 -16.40
C ALA A 65 -14.29 -3.75 -17.39
N ALA A 66 -15.43 -3.06 -17.52
CA ALA A 66 -15.53 -1.88 -18.38
C ALA A 66 -14.69 -0.71 -17.83
N ALA A 67 -14.83 -0.40 -16.54
CA ALA A 67 -14.05 0.65 -15.88
C ALA A 67 -12.55 0.34 -15.92
N THR A 68 -12.16 -0.90 -15.63
CA THR A 68 -10.76 -1.35 -15.74
C THR A 68 -10.19 -1.14 -17.15
N LYS A 69 -10.97 -1.45 -18.20
CA LYS A 69 -10.54 -1.22 -19.59
C LYS A 69 -10.39 0.26 -19.93
N HIS A 70 -11.29 1.12 -19.43
CA HIS A 70 -11.17 2.57 -19.63
C HIS A 70 -9.92 3.13 -18.96
N PHE A 71 -9.64 2.71 -17.73
CA PHE A 71 -8.42 3.06 -17.01
C PHE A 71 -7.17 2.64 -17.79
N GLN A 72 -7.08 1.36 -18.18
CA GLN A 72 -5.95 0.84 -18.94
C GLN A 72 -5.74 1.58 -20.26
N HIS A 73 -6.81 1.88 -20.98
CA HIS A 73 -6.73 2.65 -22.22
C HIS A 73 -6.27 4.10 -21.98
N CYS A 74 -6.72 4.74 -20.90
CA CYS A 74 -6.24 6.07 -20.52
C CYS A 74 -4.73 6.02 -20.22
N GLU A 75 -4.31 5.08 -19.37
CA GLU A 75 -2.90 4.88 -19.00
C GLU A 75 -2.03 4.64 -20.23
N GLU A 76 -2.44 3.76 -21.14
CA GLU A 76 -1.73 3.51 -22.40
C GLU A 76 -1.58 4.79 -23.25
N LYS A 77 -2.63 5.61 -23.33
CA LYS A 77 -2.62 6.87 -24.10
C LYS A 77 -1.72 7.92 -23.46
N VAL A 78 -1.83 8.13 -22.15
CA VAL A 78 -1.06 9.11 -21.38
C VAL A 78 0.43 8.71 -21.37
N ASN A 79 0.75 7.45 -21.07
CA ASN A 79 2.12 6.95 -21.06
C ASN A 79 2.75 6.94 -22.47
N ALA A 80 1.95 6.83 -23.54
CA ALA A 80 2.43 6.98 -24.92
C ALA A 80 2.65 8.44 -25.36
N GLY A 81 2.39 9.43 -24.49
CA GLY A 81 2.48 10.86 -24.84
C GLY A 81 1.40 11.31 -25.84
N LYS A 82 0.33 10.53 -25.99
CA LYS A 82 -0.81 10.83 -26.88
C LYS A 82 -1.97 11.47 -26.12
N GLY A 83 -1.82 11.67 -24.81
CA GLY A 83 -2.75 12.43 -23.99
C GLY A 83 -2.65 13.93 -24.23
N PHE A 84 -3.61 14.67 -23.68
CA PHE A 84 -3.56 16.13 -23.63
C PHE A 84 -2.45 16.61 -22.66
N PRO A 85 -1.96 17.86 -22.81
CA PRO A 85 -1.04 18.43 -21.84
C PRO A 85 -1.65 18.38 -20.43
N HIS A 86 -0.91 17.78 -19.49
CA HIS A 86 -1.35 17.57 -18.11
C HIS A 86 -2.58 16.66 -17.95
N GLU A 87 -2.87 15.79 -18.93
CA GLU A 87 -3.87 14.74 -18.76
C GLU A 87 -3.39 13.71 -17.72
N ASP A 88 -4.30 13.35 -16.81
CA ASP A 88 -4.17 12.22 -15.89
C ASP A 88 -5.37 11.27 -16.05
N CYS A 89 -5.27 10.08 -15.44
CA CYS A 89 -6.28 9.01 -15.54
C CYS A 89 -7.07 8.81 -14.24
N VAL A 90 -7.15 9.86 -13.40
CA VAL A 90 -7.79 9.76 -12.08
C VAL A 90 -9.30 9.58 -12.20
N GLU A 91 -9.93 10.17 -13.23
CA GLU A 91 -11.36 10.02 -13.49
C GLU A 91 -11.71 8.56 -13.84
N GLU A 92 -10.89 7.89 -14.65
CA GLU A 92 -11.11 6.50 -15.06
C GLU A 92 -10.69 5.49 -14.00
N PHE A 93 -10.05 5.92 -12.91
CA PHE A 93 -9.50 5.03 -11.89
C PHE A 93 -10.59 4.12 -11.28
N MET A 94 -10.48 2.81 -11.54
CA MET A 94 -11.52 1.81 -11.30
C MET A 94 -11.73 1.43 -9.82
N MET A 95 -10.95 2.01 -8.90
CA MET A 95 -10.90 1.56 -7.50
C MET A 95 -12.25 1.66 -6.78
N HIS A 96 -13.10 2.64 -7.09
CA HIS A 96 -14.44 2.69 -6.51
C HIS A 96 -15.24 1.40 -6.77
N CYS A 97 -15.15 0.84 -7.99
CA CYS A 97 -15.82 -0.42 -8.32
C CYS A 97 -15.12 -1.62 -7.68
N VAL A 98 -13.80 -1.67 -7.79
CA VAL A 98 -12.97 -2.79 -7.31
C VAL A 98 -13.10 -2.92 -5.80
N ASP A 99 -12.94 -1.84 -5.03
CA ASP A 99 -13.03 -1.87 -3.57
C ASP A 99 -14.42 -2.25 -3.08
N GLY A 100 -15.47 -1.83 -3.78
CA GLY A 100 -16.84 -2.27 -3.50
C GLY A 100 -17.04 -3.79 -3.69
N CYS A 101 -16.23 -4.43 -4.52
CA CYS A 101 -16.20 -5.88 -4.70
C CYS A 101 -15.25 -6.58 -3.72
N VAL A 102 -14.07 -5.99 -3.46
CA VAL A 102 -13.00 -6.57 -2.64
C VAL A 102 -13.36 -6.54 -1.15
N ALA A 103 -13.88 -5.42 -0.64
CA ALA A 103 -14.12 -5.22 0.79
C ALA A 103 -14.87 -6.39 1.47
N PRO A 104 -16.05 -6.85 1.00
CA PRO A 104 -16.75 -7.96 1.65
C PRO A 104 -16.00 -9.30 1.58
N LYS A 105 -15.17 -9.52 0.55
CA LYS A 105 -14.40 -10.77 0.39
C LYS A 105 -13.16 -10.78 1.27
N LEU A 106 -12.44 -9.65 1.32
CA LEU A 106 -11.23 -9.49 2.10
C LEU A 106 -11.51 -9.64 3.59
N PHE A 107 -12.45 -8.87 4.12
CA PHE A 107 -12.78 -8.89 5.55
C PHE A 107 -13.44 -10.20 6.02
N ALA A 108 -13.93 -11.05 5.11
CA ALA A 108 -14.39 -12.40 5.45
C ALA A 108 -13.25 -13.41 5.65
N LYS A 109 -12.03 -13.07 5.22
CA LYS A 109 -10.85 -13.95 5.22
C LYS A 109 -9.81 -13.53 6.26
N LEU A 110 -9.70 -12.23 6.52
CA LEU A 110 -8.85 -11.68 7.58
C LEU A 110 -9.39 -12.09 8.96
N LYS A 111 -8.50 -12.44 9.89
CA LYS A 111 -8.80 -12.82 11.28
C LYS A 111 -8.26 -11.80 12.26
#